data_AF-A0A2D8HCV4-F1
#
_entry.id   AF-A0A2D8HCV4-F1
#
_cell.length_a   1.000
_cell.length_b   1.000
_cell.length_c   1.000
_cell.angle_alpha   90.00
_cell.angle_beta   90.00
_cell.angle_gamma   90.00
#
_symmetry.space_group_name_H-M   'P 1'
#
loop_
_entity.id
_entity.type
_entity.pdbx_description
1 polymer ?
#
loop_
_entity_poly.entity_id
_entity_poly.type
_entity_poly.pdbx_seq_one_letter_code
_entity_poly.pdbx_strand_id
1 'polypeptide(L)'
;LPEAPESIGEMEISFTSPASQAQFATRLSDISAFMRDLAPLAQAKPELVQAIDEQKLLESYAKYRNISPDVVKTAEQLDQMKAQMAEQQQMAQAAQMAPQIGGAMKDVAQAKQLDPEGVGQLLNI
;
A
#
# COMPACT_ATOMS: atom_id res chain seq x y z
N LEU A 1 -25.95 -20.93 -56.43
CA LEU A 1 -25.44 -20.99 -55.04
C LEU A 1 -25.24 -19.54 -54.60
N PRO A 2 -25.83 -19.07 -53.50
CA PRO A 2 -25.61 -17.70 -53.04
C PRO A 2 -24.16 -17.53 -52.52
N GLU A 3 -23.54 -16.39 -52.85
CA GLU A 3 -22.16 -16.05 -52.49
C GLU A 3 -21.99 -15.84 -50.99
N ALA A 4 -20.85 -16.30 -50.47
CA ALA A 4 -20.51 -16.25 -49.05
C ALA A 4 -20.28 -14.79 -48.59
N PRO A 5 -20.82 -14.36 -47.43
CA PRO A 5 -20.73 -12.97 -47.00
C PRO A 5 -19.31 -12.59 -46.54
N GLU A 6 -18.81 -11.49 -47.11
CA GLU A 6 -17.61 -10.78 -46.66
C GLU A 6 -17.91 -10.02 -45.37
N SER A 7 -17.54 -10.58 -44.22
CA SER A 7 -17.07 -9.85 -43.03
C SER A 7 -16.95 -10.80 -41.83
N ILE A 8 -15.95 -11.66 -41.86
CA ILE A 8 -15.40 -12.17 -40.59
C ILE A 8 -14.32 -11.16 -40.21
N GLY A 9 -14.70 -10.17 -39.40
CA GLY A 9 -13.75 -9.27 -38.76
C GLY A 9 -12.70 -10.07 -37.98
N GLU A 10 -11.48 -9.55 -37.92
CA GLU A 10 -10.30 -10.20 -37.32
C GLU A 10 -10.63 -10.82 -35.96
N MET A 11 -10.91 -12.12 -35.98
CA MET A 11 -11.20 -12.89 -34.78
C MET A 11 -9.85 -13.23 -34.17
N GLU A 12 -9.44 -12.48 -33.15
CA GLU A 12 -8.22 -12.76 -32.39
C GLU A 12 -8.45 -14.00 -31.52
N ILE A 13 -8.24 -15.18 -32.12
CA ILE A 13 -8.38 -16.46 -31.42
C ILE A 13 -7.19 -16.62 -30.48
N SER A 14 -7.34 -16.20 -29.23
CA SER A 14 -6.37 -16.50 -28.17
C SER A 14 -6.50 -17.97 -27.76
N PHE A 15 -5.65 -18.83 -28.33
CA PHE A 15 -5.53 -20.23 -27.92
C PHE A 15 -4.80 -20.34 -26.58
N THR A 16 -5.48 -20.06 -25.47
CA THR A 16 -5.04 -20.61 -24.18
C THR A 16 -5.43 -22.08 -24.16
N SER A 17 -4.44 -22.97 -24.34
CA SER A 17 -4.65 -24.42 -24.26
C SER A 17 -5.37 -24.80 -22.95
N PRO A 18 -6.39 -25.69 -22.98
CA PRO A 18 -7.03 -26.20 -21.78
C PRO A 18 -6.04 -26.78 -20.76
N ALA A 19 -4.92 -27.34 -21.24
CA ALA A 19 -3.84 -27.83 -20.38
C ALA A 19 -3.13 -26.69 -19.64
N SER A 20 -2.87 -25.56 -20.32
CA SER A 20 -2.26 -24.38 -19.70
C SER A 20 -3.21 -23.73 -18.68
N GLN A 21 -4.51 -23.69 -18.98
CA GLN A 21 -5.53 -23.20 -18.04
C GLN A 21 -5.61 -24.09 -16.79
N ALA A 22 -5.56 -25.42 -16.95
CA ALA A 22 -5.53 -26.37 -15.83
C ALA A 22 -4.26 -26.21 -14.97
N GLN A 23 -3.11 -25.98 -15.59
CA GLN A 23 -1.86 -25.69 -14.87
C GLN A 23 -1.95 -24.38 -14.07
N PHE A 24 -2.54 -23.32 -14.63
CA PHE A 24 -2.74 -22.07 -13.91
C PHE A 24 -3.71 -22.22 -12.74
N ALA A 25 -4.81 -22.95 -12.93
CA ALA A 25 -5.76 -23.26 -11.85
C ALA A 25 -5.09 -24.04 -10.70
N THR A 26 -4.23 -25.00 -11.04
CA THR A 26 -3.46 -25.78 -10.06
C THR A 26 -2.53 -24.87 -9.27
N ARG A 27 -1.71 -24.05 -9.95
CA ARG A 27 -0.79 -23.12 -9.28
C ARG A 27 -1.49 -22.12 -8.37
N LEU A 28 -2.64 -21.60 -8.81
CA LEU A 28 -3.46 -20.72 -8.00
C LEU A 28 -3.99 -21.42 -6.74
N SER A 29 -4.42 -22.68 -6.88
CA SER A 29 -4.85 -23.51 -5.75
C SER A 29 -3.71 -23.72 -4.76
N ASP A 30 -2.50 -24.01 -5.25
CA ASP A 30 -1.32 -24.25 -4.42
C ASP A 30 -0.94 -23.00 -3.60
N ILE A 31 -0.91 -21.84 -4.24
CA ILE A 31 -0.64 -20.56 -3.55
C ILE A 31 -1.72 -20.29 -2.49
N SER A 32 -2.99 -20.54 -2.82
CA SER A 32 -4.10 -20.31 -1.89
C SER A 32 -4.09 -21.27 -0.70
N ALA A 33 -3.69 -22.53 -0.93
CA ALA A 33 -3.50 -23.51 0.13
C ALA A 33 -2.34 -23.11 1.05
N PHE A 34 -1.19 -22.72 0.48
CA PHE A 34 -0.06 -22.22 1.25
C PHE A 34 -0.43 -21.04 2.15
N MET A 35 -1.16 -20.05 1.62
CA MET A 35 -1.62 -18.91 2.41
C MET A 35 -2.59 -19.30 3.53
N ARG A 36 -3.45 -20.30 3.29
CA ARG A 36 -4.35 -20.84 4.32
C ARG A 36 -3.58 -21.56 5.42
N ASP A 37 -2.58 -22.36 5.05
CA ASP A 37 -1.74 -23.11 5.99
C ASP A 37 -0.83 -22.17 6.81
N LEU A 38 -0.45 -21.04 6.23
CA LEU A 38 0.33 -20.01 6.92
C LEU A 38 -0.49 -19.22 7.95
N ALA A 39 -1.79 -19.02 7.73
CA ALA A 39 -2.65 -18.20 8.59
C ALA A 39 -2.58 -18.54 10.11
N PRO A 40 -2.63 -19.82 10.55
CA PRO A 40 -2.46 -20.14 11.97
C PRO A 40 -1.03 -19.89 12.47
N LEU A 41 -0.02 -20.08 11.61
CA LEU A 41 1.38 -19.84 11.97
C LEU A 41 1.68 -18.35 12.13
N ALA A 42 1.03 -17.50 11.33
CA ALA A 42 1.13 -16.05 11.42
C ALA A 42 0.73 -15.49 12.80
N GLN A 43 -0.21 -16.16 13.50
CA GLN A 43 -0.60 -15.76 14.86
C GLN A 43 0.51 -16.01 15.88
N ALA A 44 1.25 -17.09 15.72
CA ALA A 44 2.36 -17.45 16.60
C ALA A 44 3.67 -16.74 16.21
N LYS A 45 3.85 -16.46 14.90
CA LYS A 45 5.07 -15.92 14.30
C LYS A 45 4.74 -14.88 13.23
N PRO A 46 4.52 -13.61 13.62
CA PRO A 46 4.21 -12.53 12.69
C PRO A 46 5.29 -12.30 11.62
N GLU A 47 6.55 -12.67 11.90
CA GLU A 47 7.67 -12.55 10.95
C GLU A 47 7.45 -13.36 9.66
N LEU A 48 6.61 -14.40 9.70
CA LEU A 48 6.30 -15.22 8.52
C LEU A 48 5.48 -14.44 7.49
N VAL A 49 4.57 -13.57 7.94
CA VAL A 49 3.79 -12.70 7.04
C VAL A 49 4.67 -11.58 6.50
N GLN A 50 5.56 -11.04 7.32
CA GLN A 50 6.50 -9.99 6.90
C GLN A 50 7.49 -10.46 5.82
N ALA A 51 7.75 -11.76 5.76
CA ALA A 51 8.58 -12.36 4.71
C ALA A 51 7.86 -12.49 3.36
N ILE A 52 6.53 -12.29 3.31
CA ILE A 52 5.76 -12.35 2.07
C ILE A 52 5.84 -11.01 1.35
N ASP A 53 6.27 -11.07 0.09
CA ASP A 53 6.11 -9.95 -0.85
C ASP A 53 4.66 -9.94 -1.36
N GLU A 54 3.81 -9.15 -0.70
CA GLU A 54 2.38 -9.02 -1.02
C GLU A 54 2.15 -8.57 -2.46
N GLN A 55 3.07 -7.78 -3.03
CA GLN A 55 2.95 -7.29 -4.39
C GLN A 55 3.18 -8.42 -5.40
N LYS A 56 4.28 -9.18 -5.26
CA LYS A 56 4.54 -10.35 -6.12
C LYS A 56 3.49 -11.43 -5.96
N LEU A 57 2.93 -11.57 -4.76
CA LEU A 57 1.80 -12.44 -4.51
C LEU A 57 0.59 -12.00 -5.36
N LEU A 58 0.20 -10.73 -5.27
CA LEU A 58 -0.91 -10.16 -6.04
C LEU A 58 -0.69 -10.30 -7.56
N GLU A 59 0.51 -10.00 -8.05
CA GLU A 59 0.89 -10.17 -9.47
C GLU A 59 0.75 -11.63 -9.93
N SER A 60 1.18 -12.58 -9.08
CA SER A 60 1.05 -14.02 -9.36
C SER A 60 -0.42 -14.44 -9.43
N TYR A 61 -1.26 -13.96 -8.50
CA TYR A 61 -2.70 -14.19 -8.53
C TYR A 61 -3.35 -13.64 -9.81
N ALA A 62 -3.03 -12.40 -10.16
CA ALA A 62 -3.55 -11.75 -11.36
C ALA A 62 -3.17 -12.51 -12.64
N LYS A 63 -1.89 -12.93 -12.74
CA LYS A 63 -1.38 -13.74 -13.86
C LYS A 63 -2.16 -15.05 -14.01
N TYR A 64 -2.32 -15.82 -12.94
CA TYR A 64 -3.01 -17.12 -13.02
C TYR A 64 -4.53 -17.00 -13.15
N ARG A 65 -5.10 -15.85 -12.76
CA ARG A 65 -6.52 -15.51 -12.96
C ARG A 65 -6.81 -14.83 -14.31
N ASN A 66 -5.79 -14.57 -15.12
CA ASN A 66 -5.89 -13.84 -16.38
C ASN A 66 -6.51 -12.44 -16.23
N ILE A 67 -6.25 -11.77 -15.10
CA ILE A 67 -6.65 -10.38 -14.86
C ILE A 67 -5.69 -9.49 -15.64
N SER A 68 -6.21 -8.45 -16.30
CA SER A 68 -5.37 -7.50 -17.03
C SER A 68 -4.33 -6.87 -16.07
N PRO A 69 -3.06 -6.79 -16.46
CA PRO A 69 -2.02 -6.14 -15.65
C PRO A 69 -2.34 -4.66 -15.37
N ASP A 70 -3.18 -4.01 -16.17
CA ASP A 70 -3.63 -2.62 -15.93
C ASP A 70 -4.50 -2.47 -14.67
N VAL A 71 -5.05 -3.57 -14.16
CA VAL A 71 -5.86 -3.59 -12.93
C VAL A 71 -4.99 -3.65 -11.68
N VAL A 72 -3.74 -4.14 -11.81
CA VAL A 72 -2.79 -4.26 -10.71
C VAL A 72 -1.76 -3.15 -10.84
N LYS A 73 -1.61 -2.34 -9.78
CA LYS A 73 -0.62 -1.26 -9.79
C LYS A 73 0.79 -1.83 -9.97
N THR A 74 1.58 -1.16 -10.80
CA THR A 74 2.98 -1.53 -10.99
C THR A 74 3.81 -1.21 -9.73
N ALA A 75 4.98 -1.84 -9.61
CA ALA A 75 5.93 -1.54 -8.52
C ALA A 75 6.21 -0.04 -8.42
N GLU A 76 6.45 0.59 -9.57
CA GLU A 76 6.77 2.01 -9.65
C GLU A 76 5.60 2.90 -9.18
N GLN A 77 4.37 2.56 -9.53
CA GLN A 77 3.18 3.28 -9.05
C GLN A 77 3.01 3.14 -7.53
N LEU A 78 3.29 1.96 -6.97
CA LEU A 78 3.23 1.74 -5.52
C LEU A 78 4.33 2.48 -4.78
N ASP A 79 5.55 2.50 -5.31
CA ASP A 79 6.66 3.22 -4.70
C ASP A 79 6.43 4.74 -4.71
N GLN A 80 5.90 5.28 -5.80
CA GLN A 80 5.48 6.68 -5.86
C GLN A 80 4.38 6.98 -4.83
N MET A 81 3.38 6.10 -4.69
CA MET A 81 2.34 6.27 -3.67
C MET A 81 2.90 6.18 -2.26
N LYS A 82 3.82 5.26 -1.97
CA LYS A 82 4.49 5.15 -0.67
C LYS A 82 5.26 6.42 -0.35
N ALA A 83 6.00 6.97 -1.31
CA ALA A 83 6.72 8.22 -1.15
C ALA A 83 5.77 9.39 -0.85
N GLN A 84 4.67 9.51 -1.60
CA GLN A 84 3.64 10.53 -1.35
C GLN A 84 2.98 10.38 0.03
N MET A 85 2.67 9.14 0.45
CA MET A 85 2.09 8.88 1.77
C MET A 85 3.09 9.21 2.89
N ALA A 86 4.38 8.90 2.71
CA ALA A 86 5.42 9.25 3.67
C ALA A 86 5.57 10.77 3.82
N GLU A 87 5.54 11.51 2.71
CA GLU A 87 5.59 12.98 2.70
C GLU A 87 4.35 13.58 3.39
N GLN A 88 3.16 13.08 3.07
CA GLN A 88 1.92 13.50 3.72
C GLN A 88 1.92 13.20 5.22
N GLN A 89 2.45 12.05 5.63
CA GLN A 89 2.54 11.68 7.04
C GLN A 89 3.51 12.59 7.81
N GLN A 90 4.65 12.94 7.22
CA GLN A 90 5.58 13.91 7.80
C GLN A 90 4.94 15.30 7.95
N MET A 91 4.24 15.76 6.91
CA MET A 91 3.55 17.05 6.96
C MET A 91 2.42 17.05 8.00
N ALA A 92 1.68 15.96 8.12
CA ALA A 92 0.62 15.80 9.12
C ALA A 92 1.19 15.80 10.54
N GLN A 93 2.31 15.12 10.79
CA GLN A 93 3.00 15.14 12.09
C GLN A 93 3.48 16.55 12.45
N ALA A 94 4.10 17.26 11.49
CA ALA A 94 4.53 18.63 11.69
C ALA A 94 3.34 19.57 11.98
N ALA A 95 2.24 19.41 11.26
CA ALA A 95 1.03 20.20 11.46
C ALA A 95 0.33 19.89 12.80
N GLN A 96 0.40 18.65 13.30
CA GLN A 96 -0.12 18.29 14.62
C GLN A 96 0.75 18.85 15.76
N MET A 97 2.06 18.93 15.57
CA MET A 97 2.98 19.51 16.55
C MET A 97 2.98 21.05 16.55
N ALA A 98 2.68 21.68 15.42
CA ALA A 98 2.65 23.15 15.28
C ALA A 98 1.76 23.87 16.31
N PRO A 99 0.49 23.45 16.57
CA PRO A 99 -0.35 24.10 17.58
C PRO A 99 0.12 23.85 19.02
N GLN A 100 0.74 22.70 19.33
CA GLN A 100 1.31 22.46 20.66
C GLN A 100 2.50 23.38 20.95
N ILE A 101 3.40 23.56 19.98
CA ILE A 101 4.55 24.46 20.13
C ILE A 101 4.09 25.93 20.11
N GLY A 102 3.14 26.29 19.24
CA GLY A 102 2.58 27.64 19.17
C GLY A 102 1.84 28.05 20.45
N GLY A 103 1.07 27.15 21.05
CA GLY A 103 0.42 27.35 22.35
C GLY A 103 1.44 27.55 23.46
N ALA A 104 2.40 26.63 23.60
CA ALA A 104 3.45 26.72 24.62
C ALA A 104 4.32 28.00 24.49
N MET A 105 4.69 28.41 23.27
CA MET A 105 5.42 29.66 23.07
C MET A 105 4.59 30.89 23.43
N LYS A 106 3.29 30.90 23.08
CA LYS A 106 2.39 32.00 23.42
C LYS A 106 2.17 32.10 24.93
N ASP A 107 2.02 30.96 25.61
CA ASP A 107 1.86 30.90 27.06
C ASP A 107 3.13 31.37 27.79
N VAL A 108 4.32 30.98 27.32
CA VAL A 108 5.61 31.46 27.87
C VAL A 108 5.82 32.96 27.58
N ALA A 109 5.43 33.44 26.39
CA ALA A 109 5.53 34.85 26.05
C ALA A 109 4.55 35.71 26.86
N GLN A 110 3.32 35.23 27.07
CA GLN A 110 2.34 35.90 27.93
C GLN A 110 2.77 35.87 29.39
N ALA A 111 3.31 34.76 29.90
CA ALA A 111 3.86 34.69 31.25
C ALA A 111 5.02 35.68 31.46
N LYS A 112 5.93 35.81 30.47
CA LYS A 112 7.01 36.81 30.49
C LYS A 112 6.53 38.27 30.39
N GLN A 113 5.39 38.52 29.74
CA GLN A 113 4.80 39.87 29.65
C GLN A 113 3.98 40.25 30.87
N LEU A 114 3.30 39.28 31.49
CA LEU A 114 2.51 39.47 32.70
C LEU A 114 3.39 39.53 33.96
N ASP A 115 4.60 38.98 33.92
CA ASP A 115 5.49 38.92 35.07
C ASP A 115 6.94 39.38 34.77
N PRO A 116 7.17 40.68 34.45
CA PRO A 116 8.51 41.22 34.29
C PRO A 116 9.31 41.33 35.60
N GLU A 117 8.69 41.19 36.78
CA GLU A 117 9.36 41.30 38.09
C GLU A 117 9.59 39.96 38.81
N GLY A 118 8.78 38.91 38.57
CA GLY A 118 8.90 37.61 39.24
C GLY A 118 10.00 36.71 38.69
N VAL A 119 10.32 36.79 37.40
CA VAL A 119 11.37 35.95 36.78
C VAL A 119 12.78 36.35 37.28
N GLY A 120 12.96 37.59 37.73
CA GLY A 120 14.21 38.06 38.34
C GLY A 120 14.48 37.48 39.74
N GLN A 121 13.44 37.07 40.48
CA GLN A 121 13.60 36.45 41.80
C GLN A 121 13.88 34.96 41.74
N LEU A 122 13.49 34.28 40.65
CA LEU A 122 13.75 32.85 40.47
C LEU A 122 15.15 32.54 39.93
N LEU A 123 15.84 33.53 39.37
CA LEU A 123 17.22 33.40 38.86
C LEU A 123 18.29 33.87 39.86
N ASN A 124 17.89 34.27 41.07
CA ASN A 124 18.81 34.71 42.13
C ASN A 124 18.81 33.80 43.37
N ILE A 125 18.62 32.49 43.15
CA ILE A 125 18.93 31.42 44.12
C ILE A 125 19.93 30.46 43.51
#